data_AF-A0A662M2K9-F1
#
_entry.id   AF-A0A662M2K9-F1
#
_cell.length_a   1.000
_cell.length_b   1.000
_cell.length_c   1.000
_cell.angle_alpha   90.00
_cell.angle_beta   90.00
_cell.angle_gamma   90.00
#
_symmetry.space_group_name_H-M   'P 1'
#
loop_
_entity.id
_entity.type
_entity.pdbx_description
1 polymer ?
#
loop_
_entity_poly.entity_id
_entity_poly.type
_entity_poly.pdbx_seq_one_letter_code
_entity_poly.pdbx_strand_id
1 'polypeptide(L)'
;PVGFKDGKSYVLVYDGKGFGRIVRVKEGVLEEVIREEFHPKSPIEGAVVAGNKLYVNYLVDASSRITIFDLSGNPREEIAFEEPSTVRTLIEHKGQVYAIIESFRRPSALYEITDGSLRMVFGEKEGLEWLNVEESFVTSSDGTRIHYFVIKSKNQNTDVAIVYGYGGFGLAITPRFLGHVAPFLEDGGVYVVSNLRGGKEYGEEWHKMGMRENKQNVFEDFKAVIKYFKEIGFKTVAWGRSNGGLLVSAVLTQNPELLDVALIGYPVIDMLRFHKLYIGHLWTTEYGNPDDPKDREFLLKYSPYHNVKEHVKYPCTLVYTGLHDDRVHPGHAFKFVARLKEVGAPVYMRVETESGHMGSSPRIRIRELADILAFVYNVLGLETGK
;
A
#
# COMPACT_ATOMS: atom_id res chain seq x y z
N PRO A 1 -5.21 -11.55 -21.89
CA PRO A 1 -5.28 -10.76 -23.14
C PRO A 1 -5.89 -9.41 -22.83
N VAL A 2 -5.41 -8.35 -23.48
CA VAL A 2 -5.91 -6.97 -23.32
C VAL A 2 -6.80 -6.55 -24.49
N GLY A 3 -6.91 -7.41 -25.52
CA GLY A 3 -7.89 -7.26 -26.58
C GLY A 3 -7.60 -8.16 -27.78
N PHE A 4 -8.49 -8.11 -28.76
CA PHE A 4 -8.38 -8.85 -30.01
C PHE A 4 -8.79 -7.96 -31.18
N LYS A 5 -7.97 -7.92 -32.22
CA LYS A 5 -8.20 -7.08 -33.39
C LYS A 5 -7.57 -7.70 -34.63
N ASP A 6 -8.33 -7.77 -35.72
CA ASP A 6 -7.88 -8.22 -37.04
C ASP A 6 -7.11 -9.55 -37.03
N GLY A 7 -7.62 -10.53 -36.27
CA GLY A 7 -6.99 -11.86 -36.15
C GLY A 7 -5.81 -11.92 -35.18
N LYS A 8 -5.50 -10.83 -34.45
CA LYS A 8 -4.35 -10.71 -33.57
C LYS A 8 -4.80 -10.52 -32.13
N SER A 9 -4.22 -11.27 -31.19
CA SER A 9 -4.45 -11.08 -29.76
C SER A 9 -3.38 -10.17 -29.17
N TYR A 10 -3.79 -9.15 -28.42
CA TYR A 10 -2.88 -8.30 -27.66
C TYR A 10 -2.83 -8.83 -26.23
N VAL A 11 -1.63 -8.96 -25.68
CA VAL A 11 -1.40 -9.59 -24.38
C VAL A 11 -0.43 -8.74 -23.58
N LEU A 12 -0.82 -8.39 -22.35
CA LEU A 12 0.08 -7.86 -21.34
C LEU A 12 0.88 -9.03 -20.76
N VAL A 13 2.20 -8.92 -20.80
CA VAL A 13 3.15 -9.94 -20.35
C VAL A 13 4.06 -9.33 -19.29
N TYR A 14 4.26 -10.09 -18.21
CA TYR A 14 5.27 -9.82 -17.21
C TYR A 14 6.31 -10.93 -17.30
N ASP A 15 7.55 -10.59 -17.60
CA ASP A 15 8.67 -11.54 -17.76
C ASP A 15 9.52 -11.67 -16.48
N GLY A 16 9.03 -11.15 -15.36
CA GLY A 16 9.66 -11.24 -14.05
C GLY A 16 10.93 -10.37 -13.90
N LYS A 17 11.23 -9.52 -14.89
CA LYS A 17 12.32 -8.54 -14.85
C LYS A 17 11.90 -7.31 -15.65
N GLY A 18 11.13 -6.42 -15.03
CA GLY A 18 10.84 -5.12 -15.64
C GLY A 18 9.48 -4.57 -15.27
N PHE A 19 8.93 -3.79 -16.18
CA PHE A 19 7.71 -3.01 -15.99
C PHE A 19 6.47 -3.63 -16.64
N GLY A 20 6.67 -4.74 -17.36
CA GLY A 20 5.64 -5.34 -18.19
C GLY A 20 5.64 -4.76 -19.60
N ARG A 21 5.24 -5.59 -20.56
CA ARG A 21 5.23 -5.26 -21.99
C ARG A 21 3.95 -5.74 -22.64
N ILE A 22 3.58 -5.12 -23.76
CA ILE A 22 2.43 -5.56 -24.56
C ILE A 22 2.94 -6.19 -25.83
N VAL A 23 2.59 -7.45 -26.01
CA VAL A 23 2.90 -8.23 -27.21
C VAL A 23 1.63 -8.47 -28.01
N ARG A 24 1.80 -8.61 -29.32
CA ARG A 24 0.77 -9.02 -30.26
C ARG A 24 1.08 -10.43 -30.75
N VAL A 25 0.09 -11.30 -30.65
CA VAL A 25 0.20 -12.70 -31.03
C VAL A 25 -0.66 -12.97 -32.26
N LYS A 26 -0.03 -13.50 -33.31
CA LYS A 26 -0.71 -13.98 -34.52
C LYS A 26 -0.11 -15.33 -34.92
N GLU A 27 -0.93 -16.36 -35.04
CA GLU A 27 -0.50 -17.70 -35.50
C GLU A 27 0.72 -18.24 -34.73
N GLY A 28 0.78 -17.98 -33.41
CA GLY A 28 1.87 -18.41 -32.54
C GLY A 28 3.13 -17.52 -32.58
N VAL A 29 3.19 -16.52 -33.46
CA VAL A 29 4.29 -15.55 -33.50
C VAL A 29 4.00 -14.41 -32.53
N LEU A 30 4.97 -14.10 -31.65
CA LEU A 30 4.92 -12.97 -30.72
C LEU A 30 5.72 -11.78 -31.30
N GLU A 31 5.06 -10.63 -31.38
CA GLU A 31 5.68 -9.37 -31.77
C GLU A 31 5.49 -8.34 -30.65
N GLU A 32 6.56 -7.67 -30.22
CA GLU A 32 6.44 -6.60 -29.22
C GLU A 32 5.78 -5.35 -29.83
N VAL A 33 4.77 -4.82 -29.14
CA VAL A 33 4.06 -3.59 -29.50
C VAL A 33 4.50 -2.46 -28.59
N ILE A 34 4.38 -2.67 -27.28
CA ILE A 34 4.89 -1.75 -26.26
C ILE A 34 6.06 -2.42 -25.57
N ARG A 35 7.24 -1.84 -25.76
CA ARG A 35 8.51 -2.28 -25.15
C ARG A 35 8.73 -1.61 -23.79
N GLU A 36 9.60 -2.20 -22.98
CA GLU A 36 9.95 -1.65 -21.66
C GLU A 36 10.77 -0.35 -21.73
N GLU A 37 11.36 -0.08 -22.88
CA GLU A 37 12.13 1.15 -23.14
C GLU A 37 11.26 2.37 -23.41
N PHE A 38 9.93 2.23 -23.54
CA PHE A 38 9.03 3.35 -23.76
C PHE A 38 8.78 4.12 -22.46
N HIS A 39 8.95 5.44 -22.53
CA HIS A 39 8.58 6.34 -21.46
C HIS A 39 7.05 6.34 -21.24
N PRO A 40 6.59 6.33 -19.97
CA PRO A 40 7.41 6.33 -18.75
C PRO A 40 7.98 4.94 -18.42
N LYS A 41 9.20 4.88 -17.88
CA LYS A 41 9.81 3.66 -17.32
C LYS A 41 9.09 3.27 -16.03
N SER A 42 7.90 2.72 -16.17
CA SER A 42 6.91 2.57 -15.13
C SER A 42 6.09 1.30 -15.34
N PRO A 43 5.69 0.60 -14.27
CA PRO A 43 4.87 -0.62 -14.38
C PRO A 43 3.59 -0.40 -15.18
N ILE A 44 3.22 -1.38 -16.02
CA ILE A 44 1.89 -1.45 -16.64
C ILE A 44 0.96 -2.19 -15.67
N GLU A 45 -0.10 -1.51 -15.22
CA GLU A 45 -1.12 -2.06 -14.32
C GLU A 45 -2.33 -2.62 -15.06
N GLY A 46 -2.50 -2.23 -16.33
CA GLY A 46 -3.56 -2.75 -17.18
C GLY A 46 -3.50 -2.13 -18.56
N ALA A 47 -4.16 -2.76 -19.52
CA ALA A 47 -4.33 -2.18 -20.84
C ALA A 47 -5.61 -2.70 -21.49
N VAL A 48 -6.10 -1.97 -22.49
CA VAL A 48 -7.21 -2.43 -23.33
C VAL A 48 -7.09 -1.95 -24.77
N VAL A 49 -7.47 -2.80 -25.72
CA VAL A 49 -7.62 -2.42 -27.13
C VAL A 49 -9.06 -1.95 -27.37
N ALA A 50 -9.22 -0.76 -27.97
CA ALA A 50 -10.51 -0.27 -28.44
C ALA A 50 -10.36 0.38 -29.82
N GLY A 51 -11.11 -0.13 -30.81
CA GLY A 51 -10.96 0.31 -32.20
C GLY A 51 -9.55 0.06 -32.75
N ASN A 52 -8.85 1.14 -33.13
CA ASN A 52 -7.46 1.13 -33.61
C ASN A 52 -6.49 1.74 -32.60
N LYS A 53 -6.89 1.79 -31.32
CA LYS A 53 -6.12 2.37 -30.22
C LYS A 53 -5.86 1.33 -29.15
N LEU A 54 -4.76 1.49 -28.45
CA LEU A 54 -4.36 0.72 -27.28
C LEU A 54 -4.22 1.69 -26.10
N TYR A 55 -5.00 1.49 -25.05
CA TYR A 55 -4.98 2.29 -23.83
C TYR A 55 -4.17 1.54 -22.79
N VAL A 56 -3.13 2.14 -22.25
CA VAL A 56 -2.21 1.52 -21.29
C VAL A 56 -2.19 2.33 -20.01
N ASN A 57 -2.53 1.69 -18.90
CA ASN A 57 -2.45 2.28 -17.57
C ASN A 57 -1.07 2.00 -16.98
N TYR A 58 -0.26 3.04 -16.86
CA TYR A 58 1.05 3.03 -16.20
C TYR A 58 0.94 3.46 -14.74
N LEU A 59 1.86 2.97 -13.92
CA LEU A 59 2.06 3.38 -12.54
C LEU A 59 3.28 4.30 -12.43
N VAL A 60 3.06 5.60 -12.45
CA VAL A 60 4.12 6.62 -12.36
C VAL A 60 4.11 7.21 -10.95
N ASP A 61 5.18 6.97 -10.20
CA ASP A 61 5.31 7.38 -8.79
C ASP A 61 4.05 7.04 -7.97
N ALA A 62 3.67 5.76 -8.03
CA ALA A 62 2.50 5.18 -7.37
C ALA A 62 1.12 5.75 -7.80
N SER A 63 1.04 6.57 -8.85
CA SER A 63 -0.19 7.11 -9.42
C SER A 63 -0.44 6.60 -10.85
N SER A 64 -1.70 6.47 -11.23
CA SER A 64 -2.07 6.03 -12.58
C SER A 64 -1.83 7.12 -13.63
N ARG A 65 -1.39 6.71 -14.83
CA ARG A 65 -1.35 7.51 -16.06
C ARG A 65 -1.85 6.65 -17.20
N ILE A 66 -2.83 7.14 -17.98
CA ILE A 66 -3.29 6.40 -19.16
C ILE A 66 -2.67 7.00 -20.40
N THR A 67 -1.82 6.23 -21.08
CA THR A 67 -1.25 6.60 -22.37
C THR A 67 -1.98 5.84 -23.47
N ILE A 68 -2.37 6.55 -24.52
CA ILE A 68 -3.05 6.03 -25.70
C ILE A 68 -2.01 5.85 -26.80
N PHE A 69 -1.91 4.64 -27.33
CA PHE A 69 -1.07 4.27 -28.45
C PHE A 69 -1.91 3.90 -29.66
N ASP A 70 -1.30 3.95 -30.84
CA ASP A 70 -1.81 3.15 -31.95
C ASP A 70 -1.44 1.65 -31.80
N LEU A 71 -2.02 0.82 -32.66
CA LEU A 71 -1.80 -0.63 -32.64
C LEU A 71 -0.40 -1.10 -33.06
N SER A 72 0.46 -0.17 -33.46
CA SER A 72 1.88 -0.38 -33.76
C SER A 72 2.78 0.06 -32.60
N GLY A 73 2.21 0.62 -31.54
CA GLY A 73 2.94 1.03 -30.33
C GLY A 73 3.44 2.47 -30.35
N ASN A 74 2.99 3.31 -31.29
CA ASN A 74 3.38 4.72 -31.27
C ASN A 74 2.46 5.50 -30.31
N PRO A 75 3.00 6.28 -29.35
CA PRO A 75 2.20 7.08 -28.45
C PRO A 75 1.46 8.18 -29.22
N ARG A 76 0.23 8.45 -28.81
CA ARG A 76 -0.64 9.46 -29.42
C ARG A 76 -1.00 10.55 -28.43
N GLU A 77 -1.47 10.16 -27.25
CA GLU A 77 -2.04 11.08 -26.27
C GLU A 77 -1.90 10.48 -24.87
N GLU A 78 -1.86 11.35 -23.86
CA GLU A 78 -1.91 10.96 -22.45
C GLU A 78 -3.12 11.62 -21.80
N ILE A 79 -3.83 10.83 -21.00
CA ILE A 79 -4.93 11.31 -20.18
C ILE A 79 -4.35 11.75 -18.84
N ALA A 80 -4.31 13.07 -18.63
CA ALA A 80 -3.94 13.64 -17.36
C ALA A 80 -5.08 13.51 -16.33
N PHE A 81 -4.72 13.26 -15.08
CA PHE A 81 -5.64 13.32 -13.94
C PHE A 81 -5.41 14.62 -13.18
N GLU A 82 -6.48 15.22 -12.65
CA GLU A 82 -6.41 16.47 -11.85
C GLU A 82 -5.61 16.28 -10.54
N GLU A 83 -5.46 15.04 -10.09
CA GLU A 83 -4.73 14.67 -8.88
C GLU A 83 -4.16 13.24 -9.01
N PRO A 84 -3.17 12.86 -8.16
CA PRO A 84 -2.74 11.48 -8.05
C PRO A 84 -3.94 10.54 -7.82
N SER A 85 -4.14 9.62 -8.75
CA SER A 85 -5.34 8.77 -8.82
C SER A 85 -4.96 7.31 -9.08
N THR A 86 -5.88 6.40 -8.80
CA THR A 86 -5.78 4.98 -9.11
C THR A 86 -6.86 4.58 -10.11
N VAL A 87 -6.46 4.01 -11.24
CA VAL A 87 -7.37 3.31 -12.16
C VAL A 87 -7.46 1.85 -11.69
N ARG A 88 -8.57 1.49 -11.03
CA ARG A 88 -8.82 0.14 -10.51
C ARG A 88 -9.20 -0.85 -11.60
N THR A 89 -9.79 -0.37 -12.68
CA THR A 89 -10.32 -1.18 -13.77
C THR A 89 -10.28 -0.35 -15.03
N LEU A 90 -9.82 -0.94 -16.13
CA LEU A 90 -9.82 -0.36 -17.45
C LEU A 90 -10.36 -1.41 -18.42
N ILE A 91 -11.50 -1.12 -19.05
CA ILE A 91 -12.21 -2.09 -19.89
C ILE A 91 -12.73 -1.43 -21.16
N GLU A 92 -12.96 -2.24 -22.18
CA GLU A 92 -13.64 -1.85 -23.40
C GLU A 92 -15.02 -2.51 -23.42
N HIS A 93 -16.01 -1.74 -23.86
CA HIS A 93 -17.35 -2.24 -24.12
C HIS A 93 -17.96 -1.49 -25.31
N LYS A 94 -18.31 -2.22 -26.38
CA LYS A 94 -18.99 -1.72 -27.58
C LYS A 94 -18.25 -0.58 -28.33
N GLY A 95 -16.93 -0.58 -28.24
CA GLY A 95 -16.03 0.40 -28.86
C GLY A 95 -15.73 1.60 -27.96
N GLN A 96 -16.27 1.64 -26.74
CA GLN A 96 -16.00 2.68 -25.74
C GLN A 96 -15.09 2.13 -24.66
N VAL A 97 -14.28 2.99 -24.05
CA VAL A 97 -13.39 2.61 -22.95
C VAL A 97 -13.93 3.18 -21.66
N TYR A 98 -14.01 2.33 -20.63
CA TYR A 98 -14.45 2.72 -19.30
C TYR A 98 -13.35 2.47 -18.28
N ALA A 99 -13.25 3.36 -17.30
CA ALA A 99 -12.33 3.25 -16.19
C ALA A 99 -13.04 3.43 -14.85
N ILE A 100 -12.71 2.61 -13.86
CA ILE A 100 -13.07 2.86 -12.46
C ILE A 100 -11.89 3.57 -11.80
N ILE A 101 -12.09 4.82 -11.37
CA ILE A 101 -11.03 5.68 -10.86
C ILE A 101 -11.37 6.11 -9.42
N GLU A 102 -10.38 6.08 -8.54
CA GLU A 102 -10.45 6.66 -7.19
C GLU A 102 -9.21 7.51 -6.90
N SER A 103 -9.28 8.41 -5.92
CA SER A 103 -8.13 9.18 -5.42
C SER A 103 -8.18 9.29 -3.89
N PHE A 104 -7.24 9.98 -3.26
CA PHE A 104 -7.34 10.28 -1.83
C PHE A 104 -8.57 11.11 -1.47
N ARG A 105 -8.97 12.02 -2.37
CA ARG A 105 -10.06 12.98 -2.15
C ARG A 105 -11.41 12.50 -2.68
N ARG A 106 -11.43 11.61 -3.67
CA ARG A 106 -12.66 11.21 -4.36
C ARG A 106 -12.94 9.71 -4.23
N PRO A 107 -14.17 9.32 -3.84
CA PRO A 107 -14.60 7.92 -3.89
C PRO A 107 -14.45 7.33 -5.29
N SER A 108 -14.47 6.00 -5.36
CA SER A 108 -14.44 5.28 -6.64
C SER A 108 -15.64 5.66 -7.51
N ALA A 109 -15.37 6.11 -8.74
CA ALA A 109 -16.37 6.45 -9.73
C ALA A 109 -16.04 5.81 -11.09
N LEU A 110 -17.08 5.58 -11.90
CA LEU A 110 -16.99 5.08 -13.27
C LEU A 110 -16.90 6.27 -14.24
N TYR A 111 -15.90 6.22 -15.11
CA TYR A 111 -15.63 7.19 -16.15
C TYR A 111 -15.67 6.51 -17.51
N GLU A 112 -16.19 7.23 -18.49
CA GLU A 112 -15.97 6.93 -19.90
C GLU A 112 -14.78 7.76 -20.39
N ILE A 113 -13.93 7.14 -21.21
CA ILE A 113 -12.81 7.79 -21.89
C ILE A 113 -13.24 8.10 -23.32
N THR A 114 -13.42 9.39 -23.62
CA THR A 114 -13.86 9.88 -24.94
C THR A 114 -12.88 10.91 -25.46
N ASP A 115 -12.27 10.63 -26.62
CA ASP A 115 -11.34 11.55 -27.30
C ASP A 115 -10.27 12.16 -26.38
N GLY A 116 -9.62 11.32 -25.56
CA GLY A 116 -8.57 11.75 -24.64
C GLY A 116 -9.06 12.37 -23.33
N SER A 117 -10.37 12.55 -23.17
CA SER A 117 -10.98 13.15 -21.98
C SER A 117 -11.69 12.13 -21.09
N LEU A 118 -11.79 12.44 -19.80
CA LEU A 118 -12.54 11.66 -18.81
C LEU A 118 -13.91 12.28 -18.57
N ARG A 119 -14.97 11.50 -18.79
CA ARG A 119 -16.34 11.88 -18.47
C ARG A 119 -16.90 10.95 -17.41
N MET A 120 -17.17 11.47 -16.21
CA MET A 120 -17.81 10.68 -15.17
C MET A 120 -19.22 10.27 -15.62
N VAL A 121 -19.51 8.97 -15.57
CA VAL A 121 -20.83 8.41 -15.94
C VAL A 121 -21.62 7.91 -14.73
N PHE A 122 -20.94 7.49 -13.66
CA PHE A 122 -21.57 7.06 -12.42
C PHE A 122 -20.61 7.23 -11.24
N GLY A 123 -21.08 7.80 -10.14
CA GLY A 123 -20.29 8.00 -8.92
C GLY A 123 -20.67 9.29 -8.21
N GLU A 124 -20.12 9.47 -7.01
CA GLU A 124 -20.26 10.70 -6.25
C GLU A 124 -19.38 11.80 -6.86
N LYS A 125 -19.96 12.98 -7.07
CA LYS A 125 -19.21 14.15 -7.53
C LYS A 125 -18.50 14.86 -6.39
N GLU A 126 -19.10 14.83 -5.20
CA GLU A 126 -18.55 15.48 -4.03
C GLU A 126 -17.48 14.60 -3.39
N GLY A 127 -16.31 15.20 -3.16
CA GLY A 127 -15.19 14.59 -2.48
C GLY A 127 -14.70 15.47 -1.33
N LEU A 128 -13.53 15.13 -0.82
CA LEU A 128 -12.83 15.88 0.21
C LEU A 128 -11.99 16.99 -0.45
N GLU A 129 -12.64 17.91 -1.17
CA GLU A 129 -11.98 18.98 -1.95
C GLU A 129 -11.21 19.99 -1.07
N TRP A 130 -11.45 19.97 0.24
CA TRP A 130 -10.71 20.74 1.24
C TRP A 130 -9.33 20.14 1.59
N LEU A 131 -9.02 18.94 1.10
CA LEU A 131 -7.71 18.31 1.22
C LEU A 131 -6.78 18.72 0.08
N ASN A 132 -5.50 18.86 0.43
CA ASN A 132 -4.40 18.92 -0.52
C ASN A 132 -3.64 17.60 -0.50
N VAL A 133 -3.18 17.18 -1.67
CA VAL A 133 -2.30 16.04 -1.85
C VAL A 133 -0.98 16.57 -2.39
N GLU A 134 0.08 16.31 -1.67
CA GLU A 134 1.46 16.57 -2.07
C GLU A 134 2.19 15.22 -2.16
N GLU A 135 3.27 15.17 -2.91
CA GLU A 135 4.13 14.00 -3.00
C GLU A 135 5.59 14.42 -2.96
N SER A 136 6.44 13.56 -2.39
CA SER A 136 7.85 13.85 -2.24
C SER A 136 8.63 12.55 -2.04
N PHE A 137 9.93 12.68 -1.85
CA PHE A 137 10.85 11.57 -1.64
C PHE A 137 11.75 11.83 -0.45
N VAL A 138 11.95 10.80 0.37
CA VAL A 138 13.02 10.74 1.38
C VAL A 138 14.12 9.81 0.91
N THR A 139 15.31 9.93 1.48
CA THR A 139 16.43 9.04 1.19
C THR A 139 16.53 7.97 2.28
N SER A 140 16.46 6.70 1.90
CA SER A 140 16.66 5.54 2.79
C SER A 140 18.13 5.40 3.20
N SER A 141 18.41 4.51 4.15
CA SER A 141 19.75 4.35 4.74
C SER A 141 20.84 3.93 3.74
N ASP A 142 20.45 3.33 2.61
CA ASP A 142 21.35 2.92 1.52
C ASP A 142 21.38 3.89 0.34
N GLY A 143 20.74 5.07 0.47
CA GLY A 143 20.66 6.07 -0.60
C GLY A 143 19.45 5.94 -1.52
N THR A 144 18.63 4.89 -1.39
CA THR A 144 17.43 4.70 -2.21
C THR A 144 16.42 5.82 -1.95
N ARG A 145 15.84 6.39 -3.02
CA ARG A 145 14.76 7.39 -2.92
C ARG A 145 13.42 6.71 -2.69
N ILE A 146 12.75 7.03 -1.59
CA ILE A 146 11.46 6.44 -1.19
C ILE A 146 10.37 7.48 -1.37
N HIS A 147 9.46 7.21 -2.31
CA HIS A 147 8.30 8.06 -2.57
C HIS A 147 7.27 7.98 -1.44
N TYR A 148 6.60 9.09 -1.16
CA TYR A 148 5.43 9.11 -0.29
C TYR A 148 4.46 10.24 -0.67
N PHE A 149 3.17 10.01 -0.45
CA PHE A 149 2.15 11.03 -0.48
C PHE A 149 1.95 11.66 0.90
N VAL A 150 1.64 12.96 0.92
CA VAL A 150 1.23 13.72 2.10
C VAL A 150 -0.15 14.30 1.84
N ILE A 151 -1.10 13.96 2.70
CA ILE A 151 -2.47 14.43 2.62
C ILE A 151 -2.79 15.21 3.88
N LYS A 152 -3.20 16.47 3.70
CA LYS A 152 -3.49 17.41 4.79
C LYS A 152 -4.58 18.38 4.36
N SER A 153 -5.31 18.94 5.32
CA SER A 153 -6.21 20.06 5.06
C SER A 153 -5.41 21.34 4.79
N LYS A 154 -6.05 22.34 4.16
CA LYS A 154 -5.48 23.70 4.10
C LYS A 154 -5.30 24.33 5.49
N ASN A 155 -6.05 23.86 6.47
CA ASN A 155 -6.09 24.39 7.83
C ASN A 155 -5.34 23.47 8.82
N GLN A 156 -4.28 22.78 8.37
CA GLN A 156 -3.45 21.96 9.24
C GLN A 156 -3.03 22.77 10.48
N ASN A 157 -3.39 22.28 11.66
CA ASN A 157 -3.16 22.97 12.93
C ASN A 157 -2.63 22.03 14.03
N THR A 158 -2.34 20.77 13.68
CA THR A 158 -1.65 19.82 14.56
C THR A 158 -0.31 19.40 13.97
N ASP A 159 0.62 19.05 14.87
CA ASP A 159 1.89 18.43 14.53
C ASP A 159 1.80 16.91 14.74
N VAL A 160 0.76 16.26 14.19
CA VAL A 160 0.60 14.79 14.23
C VAL A 160 0.49 14.21 12.83
N ALA A 161 1.36 13.25 12.53
CA ALA A 161 1.38 12.52 11.28
C ALA A 161 1.05 11.03 11.49
N ILE A 162 -0.02 10.54 10.87
CA ILE A 162 -0.25 9.10 10.71
C ILE A 162 0.48 8.65 9.45
N VAL A 163 1.51 7.83 9.61
CA VAL A 163 2.34 7.28 8.53
C VAL A 163 1.92 5.83 8.27
N TYR A 164 1.33 5.60 7.10
CA TYR A 164 0.89 4.29 6.64
C TYR A 164 1.92 3.63 5.71
N GLY A 165 2.11 2.32 5.89
CA GLY A 165 2.99 1.52 5.03
C GLY A 165 2.58 0.05 4.92
N TYR A 166 3.10 -0.61 3.86
CA TYR A 166 2.92 -2.04 3.63
C TYR A 166 4.24 -2.73 3.25
N GLY A 167 4.77 -2.49 2.04
CA GLY A 167 6.09 -2.95 1.59
C GLY A 167 6.23 -4.47 1.48
N GLY A 168 5.66 -5.09 0.45
CA GLY A 168 5.77 -6.52 0.20
C GLY A 168 4.73 -7.03 -0.81
N PHE A 169 4.92 -8.27 -1.25
CA PHE A 169 4.02 -9.05 -2.11
C PHE A 169 3.76 -8.42 -3.49
N GLY A 170 4.66 -7.56 -3.95
CA GLY A 170 4.47 -6.79 -5.17
C GLY A 170 3.18 -5.94 -5.12
N LEU A 171 2.73 -5.54 -3.92
CA LEU A 171 1.54 -4.74 -3.75
C LEU A 171 1.93 -3.26 -3.72
N ALA A 172 1.62 -2.53 -4.80
CA ALA A 172 1.76 -1.08 -4.82
C ALA A 172 0.70 -0.40 -3.95
N ILE A 173 1.11 0.62 -3.19
CA ILE A 173 0.20 1.41 -2.36
C ILE A 173 -0.16 2.70 -3.10
N THR A 174 -1.26 2.66 -3.84
CA THR A 174 -1.71 3.76 -4.69
C THR A 174 -2.79 4.62 -4.00
N PRO A 175 -3.14 5.80 -4.55
CA PRO A 175 -4.19 6.66 -4.00
C PRO A 175 -5.53 5.95 -3.82
N ARG A 176 -6.11 6.03 -2.62
CA ARG A 176 -7.43 5.46 -2.28
C ARG A 176 -8.21 6.40 -1.39
N PHE A 177 -9.54 6.38 -1.52
CA PHE A 177 -10.38 7.34 -0.83
C PHE A 177 -10.21 7.32 0.70
N LEU A 178 -9.90 8.49 1.28
CA LEU A 178 -9.52 8.64 2.68
C LEU A 178 -10.70 8.94 3.62
N GLY A 179 -11.94 8.61 3.24
CA GLY A 179 -13.11 8.84 4.10
C GLY A 179 -12.98 8.26 5.52
N HIS A 180 -12.17 7.22 5.71
CA HIS A 180 -11.92 6.61 7.01
C HIS A 180 -11.00 7.40 7.95
N VAL A 181 -10.19 8.32 7.44
CA VAL A 181 -9.32 9.21 8.23
C VAL A 181 -9.70 10.68 8.06
N ALA A 182 -10.80 10.97 7.34
CA ALA A 182 -11.28 12.33 7.13
C ALA A 182 -11.46 13.14 8.43
N PRO A 183 -12.03 12.59 9.54
CA PRO A 183 -12.14 13.34 10.79
C PRO A 183 -10.77 13.79 11.35
N PHE A 184 -9.76 12.93 11.28
CA PHE A 184 -8.41 13.27 11.71
C PHE A 184 -7.76 14.36 10.86
N LEU A 185 -8.02 14.36 9.56
CA LEU A 185 -7.53 15.39 8.65
C LEU A 185 -8.28 16.72 8.81
N GLU A 186 -9.57 16.66 9.13
CA GLU A 186 -10.43 17.83 9.39
C GLU A 186 -9.98 18.54 10.66
N ASP A 187 -9.62 17.78 11.68
CA ASP A 187 -8.98 18.25 12.92
C ASP A 187 -7.50 18.64 12.74
N GLY A 188 -7.04 18.76 11.50
CA GLY A 188 -5.74 19.30 11.13
C GLY A 188 -4.55 18.36 11.34
N GLY A 189 -4.80 17.06 11.40
CA GLY A 189 -3.79 16.00 11.27
C GLY A 189 -3.23 15.87 9.85
N VAL A 190 -2.14 15.12 9.74
CA VAL A 190 -1.49 14.79 8.44
C VAL A 190 -1.48 13.28 8.23
N TYR A 191 -1.92 12.83 7.06
CA TYR A 191 -1.85 11.43 6.66
C TYR A 191 -0.78 11.23 5.60
N VAL A 192 0.10 10.26 5.82
CA VAL A 192 1.24 9.98 4.95
C VAL A 192 1.13 8.54 4.44
N VAL A 193 1.28 8.37 3.13
CA VAL A 193 1.26 7.05 2.48
C VAL A 193 2.61 6.79 1.86
N SER A 194 3.31 5.76 2.36
CA SER A 194 4.68 5.44 1.95
C SER A 194 4.74 4.30 0.93
N ASN A 195 5.56 4.48 -0.12
CA ASN A 195 5.75 3.54 -1.21
C ASN A 195 7.08 2.81 -1.07
N LEU A 196 7.08 1.85 -0.15
CA LEU A 196 8.28 1.14 0.30
C LEU A 196 8.71 0.05 -0.70
N ARG A 197 9.99 -0.33 -0.66
CA ARG A 197 10.45 -1.56 -1.33
C ARG A 197 9.66 -2.78 -0.88
N GLY A 198 9.64 -3.81 -1.72
CA GLY A 198 8.72 -4.94 -1.59
C GLY A 198 7.35 -4.71 -2.24
N GLY A 199 6.95 -3.46 -2.47
CA GLY A 199 5.83 -3.15 -3.36
C GLY A 199 6.21 -3.34 -4.83
N LYS A 200 5.39 -2.83 -5.76
CA LYS A 200 5.67 -2.88 -7.22
C LYS A 200 5.67 -1.52 -7.90
N GLU A 201 5.73 -0.43 -7.14
CA GLU A 201 5.68 0.95 -7.63
C GLU A 201 6.71 1.23 -8.73
N TYR A 202 7.89 0.61 -8.62
CA TYR A 202 8.97 0.69 -9.60
C TYR A 202 9.30 -0.69 -10.21
N GLY A 203 8.28 -1.55 -10.36
CA GLY A 203 8.38 -2.84 -11.03
C GLY A 203 8.91 -3.96 -10.15
N GLU A 204 9.19 -5.10 -10.77
CA GLU A 204 9.53 -6.34 -10.06
C GLU A 204 10.88 -6.27 -9.33
N GLU A 205 11.81 -5.43 -9.77
CA GLU A 205 13.07 -5.24 -9.03
C GLU A 205 12.83 -4.49 -7.71
N TRP A 206 11.89 -3.54 -7.66
CA TRP A 206 11.47 -2.88 -6.42
C TRP A 206 10.90 -3.87 -5.40
N HIS A 207 10.14 -4.85 -5.91
CA HIS A 207 9.59 -5.94 -5.12
C HIS A 207 10.71 -6.80 -4.52
N LYS A 208 11.62 -7.34 -5.36
CA LYS A 208 12.73 -8.19 -4.91
C LYS A 208 13.67 -7.51 -3.91
N MET A 209 13.86 -6.20 -4.02
CA MET A 209 14.65 -5.42 -3.07
C MET A 209 14.03 -5.34 -1.66
N GLY A 210 12.80 -5.83 -1.46
CA GLY A 210 12.14 -5.94 -0.16
C GLY A 210 11.70 -7.35 0.23
N MET A 211 12.12 -8.39 -0.50
CA MET A 211 11.79 -9.80 -0.22
C MET A 211 12.90 -10.50 0.57
N ARG A 212 12.54 -11.58 1.29
CA ARG A 212 13.47 -12.55 1.89
C ARG A 212 14.60 -11.89 2.68
N GLU A 213 15.87 -12.14 2.34
CA GLU A 213 17.04 -11.55 3.00
C GLU A 213 17.09 -10.02 2.90
N ASN A 214 16.45 -9.44 1.89
CA ASN A 214 16.36 -7.99 1.70
C ASN A 214 15.20 -7.37 2.48
N LYS A 215 14.42 -8.14 3.25
CA LYS A 215 13.23 -7.61 3.96
C LYS A 215 13.57 -6.47 4.92
N GLN A 216 14.80 -6.40 5.43
CA GLN A 216 15.25 -5.29 6.27
C GLN A 216 15.18 -3.93 5.57
N ASN A 217 15.38 -3.89 4.25
CA ASN A 217 15.30 -2.67 3.45
C ASN A 217 13.92 -2.00 3.58
N VAL A 218 12.85 -2.79 3.64
CA VAL A 218 11.48 -2.29 3.81
C VAL A 218 11.33 -1.54 5.14
N PHE A 219 11.94 -2.06 6.20
CA PHE A 219 11.91 -1.44 7.52
C PHE A 219 12.78 -0.17 7.55
N GLU A 220 13.93 -0.17 6.87
CA GLU A 220 14.76 1.03 6.72
C GLU A 220 14.04 2.13 5.95
N ASP A 221 13.34 1.79 4.87
CA ASP A 221 12.55 2.74 4.08
C ASP A 221 11.47 3.41 4.92
N PHE A 222 10.73 2.62 5.70
CA PHE A 222 9.67 3.15 6.54
C PHE A 222 10.21 3.99 7.70
N LYS A 223 11.33 3.56 8.30
CA LYS A 223 12.04 4.37 9.29
C LYS A 223 12.51 5.69 8.72
N ALA A 224 12.98 5.74 7.47
CA ALA A 224 13.39 6.99 6.83
C ALA A 224 12.22 7.97 6.68
N VAL A 225 11.04 7.50 6.28
CA VAL A 225 9.82 8.32 6.19
C VAL A 225 9.43 8.85 7.59
N ILE A 226 9.33 7.96 8.59
CA ILE A 226 8.94 8.35 9.95
C ILE A 226 9.93 9.34 10.55
N LYS A 227 11.23 9.06 10.40
CA LYS A 227 12.31 9.92 10.91
C LYS A 227 12.23 11.32 10.30
N TYR A 228 11.97 11.44 9.01
CA TYR A 228 11.78 12.74 8.37
C TYR A 228 10.67 13.55 9.03
N PHE A 229 9.48 12.98 9.21
CA PHE A 229 8.36 13.68 9.86
C PHE A 229 8.67 14.05 11.31
N LYS A 230 9.36 13.18 12.05
CA LYS A 230 9.78 13.46 13.42
C LYS A 230 10.80 14.61 13.50
N GLU A 231 11.75 14.66 12.57
CA GLU A 231 12.76 15.73 12.49
C GLU A 231 12.17 17.09 12.16
N ILE A 232 11.08 17.14 11.39
CA ILE A 232 10.35 18.39 11.11
C ILE A 232 9.26 18.71 12.17
N GLY A 233 9.29 18.04 13.32
CA GLY A 233 8.52 18.41 14.51
C GLY A 233 7.21 17.64 14.73
N PHE A 234 6.87 16.67 13.89
CA PHE A 234 5.63 15.90 14.08
C PHE A 234 5.79 14.80 15.13
N LYS A 235 4.75 14.62 15.95
CA LYS A 235 4.49 13.32 16.58
C LYS A 235 4.07 12.33 15.50
N THR A 236 4.58 11.12 15.58
CA THR A 236 4.42 10.11 14.51
C THR A 236 3.64 8.91 15.00
N VAL A 237 2.61 8.56 14.24
CA VAL A 237 1.80 7.35 14.42
C VAL A 237 2.08 6.40 13.26
N ALA A 238 2.75 5.29 13.53
CA ALA A 238 3.00 4.28 12.51
C ALA A 238 1.80 3.34 12.38
N TRP A 239 1.29 3.15 11.17
CA TRP A 239 0.15 2.29 10.90
C TRP A 239 0.37 1.32 9.76
N GLY A 240 0.01 0.05 9.98
CA GLY A 240 0.06 -0.96 8.95
C GLY A 240 -0.82 -2.16 9.30
N ARG A 241 -1.21 -2.93 8.27
CA ARG A 241 -2.07 -4.11 8.42
C ARG A 241 -1.54 -5.30 7.62
N SER A 242 -1.73 -6.53 8.11
CA SER A 242 -1.20 -7.77 7.51
C SER A 242 0.34 -7.72 7.46
N ASN A 243 0.95 -7.73 6.28
CA ASN A 243 2.38 -7.45 6.12
C ASN A 243 2.76 -6.05 6.62
N GLY A 244 1.87 -5.05 6.52
CA GLY A 244 2.06 -3.76 7.17
C GLY A 244 2.05 -3.87 8.71
N GLY A 245 1.38 -4.89 9.26
CA GLY A 245 1.45 -5.19 10.70
C GLY A 245 2.82 -5.74 11.09
N LEU A 246 3.44 -6.58 10.25
CA LEU A 246 4.84 -6.99 10.40
C LEU A 246 5.77 -5.77 10.34
N LEU A 247 5.58 -4.89 9.35
CA LEU A 247 6.35 -3.66 9.16
C LEU A 247 6.38 -2.79 10.42
N VAL A 248 5.20 -2.39 10.93
CA VAL A 248 5.12 -1.53 12.12
C VAL A 248 5.72 -2.24 13.34
N SER A 249 5.48 -3.54 13.49
CA SER A 249 6.02 -4.32 14.63
C SER A 249 7.54 -4.46 14.57
N ALA A 250 8.12 -4.62 13.38
CA ALA A 250 9.56 -4.69 13.19
C ALA A 250 10.20 -3.35 13.58
N VAL A 251 9.68 -2.23 13.06
CA VAL A 251 10.15 -0.88 13.43
C VAL A 251 9.98 -0.62 14.92
N LEU A 252 8.84 -1.00 15.52
CA LEU A 252 8.61 -0.90 16.96
C LEU A 252 9.70 -1.63 17.78
N THR A 253 10.11 -2.83 17.36
CA THR A 253 11.13 -3.61 18.07
C THR A 253 12.58 -3.21 17.77
N GLN A 254 12.82 -2.51 16.65
CA GLN A 254 14.15 -2.06 16.24
C GLN A 254 14.47 -0.64 16.73
N ASN A 255 13.52 0.29 16.57
CA ASN A 255 13.67 1.73 16.80
C ASN A 255 12.38 2.34 17.41
N PRO A 256 11.96 1.90 18.62
CA PRO A 256 10.73 2.37 19.26
C PRO A 256 10.71 3.89 19.49
N GLU A 257 11.88 4.52 19.66
CA GLU A 257 12.04 5.96 19.84
C GLU A 257 11.57 6.80 18.64
N LEU A 258 11.51 6.19 17.45
CA LEU A 258 10.99 6.86 16.26
C LEU A 258 9.47 7.04 16.33
N LEU A 259 8.77 6.28 17.17
CA LEU A 259 7.31 6.22 17.20
C LEU A 259 6.76 6.92 18.43
N ASP A 260 5.64 7.64 18.28
CA ASP A 260 4.84 8.14 19.40
C ASP A 260 3.64 7.21 19.65
N VAL A 261 3.08 6.63 18.58
CA VAL A 261 2.03 5.60 18.63
C VAL A 261 2.29 4.52 17.58
N ALA A 262 2.02 3.25 17.91
CA ALA A 262 2.06 2.13 16.96
C ALA A 262 0.68 1.48 16.79
N LEU A 263 0.19 1.41 15.56
CA LEU A 263 -1.07 0.79 15.18
C LEU A 263 -0.79 -0.46 14.32
N ILE A 264 -1.00 -1.65 14.90
CA ILE A 264 -0.59 -2.93 14.33
C ILE A 264 -1.82 -3.78 14.02
N GLY A 265 -2.20 -3.87 12.74
CA GLY A 265 -3.41 -4.53 12.29
C GLY A 265 -3.21 -5.93 11.72
N TYR A 266 -4.05 -6.88 12.12
CA TYR A 266 -4.15 -8.24 11.60
C TYR A 266 -2.76 -8.83 11.21
N PRO A 267 -1.78 -8.82 12.13
CA PRO A 267 -0.37 -8.81 11.76
C PRO A 267 0.24 -10.20 11.60
N VAL A 268 1.27 -10.31 10.77
CA VAL A 268 2.22 -11.44 10.79
C VAL A 268 3.39 -11.05 11.70
N ILE A 269 3.73 -11.84 12.73
CA ILE A 269 4.68 -11.43 13.79
C ILE A 269 5.76 -12.50 14.05
N ASP A 270 5.35 -13.67 14.54
CA ASP A 270 6.26 -14.81 14.68
C ASP A 270 6.71 -15.35 13.31
N MET A 271 7.85 -14.85 12.85
CA MET A 271 8.42 -15.18 11.54
C MET A 271 9.07 -16.56 11.52
N LEU A 272 9.13 -17.27 12.65
CA LEU A 272 9.61 -18.64 12.70
C LEU A 272 8.51 -19.69 12.61
N ARG A 273 7.25 -19.25 12.73
CA ARG A 273 6.10 -20.16 12.71
C ARG A 273 4.97 -19.72 11.80
N PHE A 274 5.07 -18.58 11.12
CA PHE A 274 4.00 -18.08 10.23
C PHE A 274 3.57 -19.14 9.22
N HIS A 275 4.52 -19.90 8.66
CA HIS A 275 4.26 -20.91 7.65
C HIS A 275 3.50 -22.14 8.16
N LYS A 276 3.43 -22.34 9.48
CA LYS A 276 2.70 -23.45 10.13
C LYS A 276 1.25 -23.09 10.47
N LEU A 277 0.82 -21.85 10.19
CA LEU A 277 -0.49 -21.33 10.56
C LEU A 277 -1.28 -20.93 9.30
N TYR A 278 -2.44 -21.56 9.12
CA TYR A 278 -3.35 -21.33 7.98
C TYR A 278 -2.62 -21.32 6.63
N ILE A 279 -2.84 -20.29 5.82
CA ILE A 279 -2.24 -20.15 4.48
C ILE A 279 -0.82 -19.58 4.52
N GLY A 280 -0.22 -19.38 5.69
CA GLY A 280 1.08 -18.74 5.82
C GLY A 280 2.21 -19.45 5.06
N HIS A 281 2.08 -20.75 4.79
CA HIS A 281 3.02 -21.50 3.95
C HIS A 281 3.14 -20.93 2.52
N LEU A 282 2.11 -20.25 2.01
CA LEU A 282 2.15 -19.60 0.69
C LEU A 282 3.07 -18.37 0.67
N TRP A 283 3.43 -17.83 1.83
CA TRP A 283 4.25 -16.62 1.93
C TRP A 283 5.74 -16.91 2.11
N THR A 284 6.16 -18.18 2.07
CA THR A 284 7.60 -18.53 2.16
C THR A 284 8.39 -18.05 0.94
N THR A 285 7.74 -17.84 -0.20
CA THR A 285 8.34 -17.21 -1.39
C THR A 285 8.70 -15.75 -1.13
N GLU A 286 7.83 -15.03 -0.40
CA GLU A 286 8.02 -13.63 -0.03
C GLU A 286 9.00 -13.47 1.14
N TYR A 287 8.75 -14.20 2.22
CA TYR A 287 9.46 -13.99 3.48
C TYR A 287 10.70 -14.85 3.65
N GLY A 288 10.77 -16.03 3.03
CA GLY A 288 11.73 -17.08 3.41
C GLY A 288 11.05 -18.27 4.08
N ASN A 289 11.68 -19.44 4.04
CA ASN A 289 11.20 -20.67 4.67
C ASN A 289 11.85 -20.84 6.06
N PRO A 290 11.11 -20.75 7.19
CA PRO A 290 11.71 -20.88 8.50
C PRO A 290 12.30 -22.26 8.84
N ASP A 291 11.95 -23.30 8.07
CA ASP A 291 12.56 -24.62 8.21
C ASP A 291 13.89 -24.75 7.43
N ASP A 292 14.25 -23.77 6.57
CA ASP A 292 15.59 -23.65 5.98
C ASP A 292 16.51 -22.86 6.94
N PRO A 293 17.65 -23.43 7.39
CA PRO A 293 18.59 -22.74 8.28
C PRO A 293 19.11 -21.40 7.75
N LYS A 294 19.28 -21.24 6.43
CA LYS A 294 19.75 -19.98 5.82
C LYS A 294 18.70 -18.89 5.94
N ASP A 295 17.44 -19.23 5.62
CA ASP A 295 16.34 -18.27 5.71
C ASP A 295 16.04 -17.91 7.16
N ARG A 296 16.12 -18.91 8.04
CA ARG A 296 15.94 -18.73 9.48
C ARG A 296 16.89 -17.68 10.05
N GLU A 297 18.09 -17.54 9.50
CA GLU A 297 19.07 -16.55 9.96
C GLU A 297 18.53 -15.11 9.84
N PHE A 298 18.05 -14.71 8.65
CA PHE A 298 17.52 -13.36 8.48
C PHE A 298 16.13 -13.21 9.10
N LEU A 299 15.29 -14.26 9.10
CA LEU A 299 13.97 -14.23 9.74
C LEU A 299 14.07 -13.93 11.24
N LEU A 300 15.04 -14.54 11.93
CA LEU A 300 15.30 -14.28 13.34
C LEU A 300 15.74 -12.83 13.60
N LYS A 301 16.56 -12.25 12.71
CA LYS A 301 17.09 -10.89 12.87
C LYS A 301 15.98 -9.84 12.95
N TYR A 302 14.87 -10.03 12.23
CA TYR A 302 13.79 -9.06 12.20
C TYR A 302 12.48 -9.50 12.85
N SER A 303 12.31 -10.79 13.20
CA SER A 303 11.03 -11.27 13.73
C SER A 303 10.61 -10.49 14.98
N PRO A 304 9.48 -9.74 14.95
CA PRO A 304 9.11 -8.90 16.09
C PRO A 304 8.87 -9.71 17.37
N TYR A 305 8.31 -10.92 17.25
CA TYR A 305 8.07 -11.79 18.40
C TYR A 305 9.37 -12.11 19.17
N HIS A 306 10.47 -12.30 18.45
CA HIS A 306 11.77 -12.69 19.01
C HIS A 306 12.64 -11.50 19.39
N ASN A 307 12.24 -10.27 19.03
CA ASN A 307 13.03 -9.06 19.20
C ASN A 307 12.41 -8.05 20.19
N VAL A 308 11.42 -8.47 21.00
CA VAL A 308 10.99 -7.69 22.17
C VAL A 308 12.03 -7.80 23.28
N LYS A 309 12.53 -6.65 23.73
CA LYS A 309 13.64 -6.51 24.68
C LYS A 309 13.16 -5.94 26.00
N GLU A 310 13.78 -6.38 27.08
CA GLU A 310 13.60 -5.79 28.42
C GLU A 310 14.28 -4.41 28.49
N HIS A 311 13.83 -3.56 29.42
CA HIS A 311 14.39 -2.23 29.68
C HIS A 311 14.34 -1.25 28.49
N VAL A 312 13.48 -1.52 27.51
CA VAL A 312 13.20 -0.63 26.38
C VAL A 312 11.87 0.11 26.61
N LYS A 313 11.86 1.42 26.38
CA LYS A 313 10.64 2.23 26.43
C LYS A 313 9.90 2.12 25.10
N TYR A 314 8.89 1.25 25.06
CA TYR A 314 8.00 1.12 23.90
C TYR A 314 6.93 2.23 23.89
N PRO A 315 6.55 2.77 22.72
CA PRO A 315 5.42 3.68 22.57
C PRO A 315 4.09 3.00 22.90
N CYS A 316 3.06 3.82 23.14
CA CYS A 316 1.69 3.34 23.24
C CYS A 316 1.30 2.59 21.96
N THR A 317 0.87 1.34 22.12
CA THR A 317 0.67 0.42 21.01
C THR A 317 -0.75 -0.15 21.03
N LEU A 318 -1.46 -0.07 19.91
CA LEU A 318 -2.71 -0.79 19.69
C LEU A 318 -2.47 -1.92 18.68
N VAL A 319 -2.64 -3.16 19.12
CA VAL A 319 -2.69 -4.34 18.25
C VAL A 319 -4.15 -4.70 18.02
N TYR A 320 -4.59 -4.82 16.76
CA TYR A 320 -5.96 -5.22 16.44
C TYR A 320 -6.00 -6.38 15.46
N THR A 321 -6.97 -7.28 15.63
CA THR A 321 -7.15 -8.50 14.81
C THR A 321 -8.60 -8.96 14.84
N GLY A 322 -8.95 -10.05 14.14
CA GLY A 322 -10.29 -10.64 14.13
C GLY A 322 -10.21 -12.12 14.50
N LEU A 323 -11.08 -12.58 15.41
CA LEU A 323 -11.07 -13.94 15.95
C LEU A 323 -11.23 -15.01 14.87
N HIS A 324 -12.00 -14.70 13.82
CA HIS A 324 -12.31 -15.60 12.72
C HIS A 324 -11.49 -15.30 11.46
N ASP A 325 -10.35 -14.61 11.59
CA ASP A 325 -9.43 -14.42 10.47
C ASP A 325 -8.90 -15.77 9.99
N ASP A 326 -9.17 -16.10 8.73
CA ASP A 326 -8.80 -17.35 8.07
C ASP A 326 -7.55 -17.21 7.18
N ARG A 327 -7.00 -15.99 7.07
CA ARG A 327 -5.79 -15.68 6.30
C ARG A 327 -4.58 -15.53 7.22
N VAL A 328 -4.62 -14.57 8.13
CA VAL A 328 -3.53 -14.30 9.08
C VAL A 328 -3.97 -14.75 10.47
N HIS A 329 -3.35 -15.79 10.99
CA HIS A 329 -3.79 -16.38 12.25
C HIS A 329 -3.68 -15.36 13.42
N PRO A 330 -4.76 -15.12 14.19
CA PRO A 330 -4.75 -14.16 15.31
C PRO A 330 -3.73 -14.45 16.42
N GLY A 331 -3.19 -15.68 16.48
CA GLY A 331 -2.14 -16.07 17.41
C GLY A 331 -0.85 -15.26 17.26
N HIS A 332 -0.61 -14.64 16.10
CA HIS A 332 0.48 -13.67 15.94
C HIS A 332 0.28 -12.45 16.83
N ALA A 333 -0.92 -11.83 16.78
CA ALA A 333 -1.27 -10.69 17.61
C ALA A 333 -1.25 -11.05 19.10
N PHE A 334 -1.87 -12.18 19.47
CA PHE A 334 -1.99 -12.59 20.88
C PHE A 334 -0.62 -12.80 21.53
N LYS A 335 0.27 -13.54 20.86
CA LYS A 335 1.64 -13.77 21.36
C LYS A 335 2.45 -12.48 21.46
N PHE A 336 2.29 -11.57 20.51
CA PHE A 336 3.04 -10.31 20.51
C PHE A 336 2.59 -9.38 21.64
N VAL A 337 1.27 -9.24 21.85
CA VAL A 337 0.71 -8.48 22.97
C VAL A 337 1.16 -9.08 24.30
N ALA A 338 1.12 -10.41 24.46
CA ALA A 338 1.60 -11.07 25.67
C ALA A 338 3.08 -10.75 25.93
N ARG A 339 3.92 -10.86 24.90
CA ARG A 339 5.36 -10.58 25.00
C ARG A 339 5.66 -9.11 25.33
N LEU A 340 4.92 -8.16 24.76
CA LEU A 340 5.03 -6.74 25.09
C LEU A 340 4.60 -6.44 26.54
N LYS A 341 3.55 -7.11 27.03
CA LYS A 341 3.11 -7.00 28.43
C LYS A 341 4.15 -7.52 29.42
N GLU A 342 4.85 -8.61 29.10
CA GLU A 342 5.92 -9.18 29.95
C GLU A 342 7.03 -8.16 30.25
N VAL A 343 7.36 -7.29 29.29
CA VAL A 343 8.38 -6.24 29.45
C VAL A 343 7.82 -4.90 29.92
N GLY A 344 6.53 -4.85 30.30
CA GLY A 344 5.86 -3.66 30.82
C GLY A 344 5.53 -2.59 29.76
N ALA A 345 5.46 -2.94 28.48
CA ALA A 345 5.10 -1.99 27.42
C ALA A 345 3.61 -1.56 27.51
N PRO A 346 3.27 -0.29 27.19
CA PRO A 346 1.89 0.19 27.14
C PRO A 346 1.15 -0.33 25.89
N VAL A 347 0.72 -1.59 25.93
CA VAL A 347 0.08 -2.28 24.80
C VAL A 347 -1.38 -2.63 25.06
N TYR A 348 -2.21 -2.39 24.05
CA TYR A 348 -3.64 -2.69 24.03
C TYR A 348 -3.97 -3.67 22.90
N MET A 349 -5.07 -4.41 23.08
CA MET A 349 -5.53 -5.39 22.11
C MET A 349 -7.01 -5.19 21.82
N ARG A 350 -7.35 -5.03 20.54
CA ARG A 350 -8.73 -5.06 20.03
C ARG A 350 -8.94 -6.34 19.23
N VAL A 351 -9.94 -7.13 19.60
CA VAL A 351 -10.30 -8.34 18.85
C VAL A 351 -11.71 -8.18 18.30
N GLU A 352 -11.83 -8.14 16.99
CA GLU A 352 -13.12 -8.26 16.32
C GLU A 352 -13.64 -9.69 16.49
N THR A 353 -14.89 -9.85 16.90
CA THR A 353 -15.46 -11.16 17.27
C THR A 353 -16.45 -11.68 16.23
N GLU A 354 -16.98 -10.82 15.36
CA GLU A 354 -17.97 -11.21 14.35
C GLU A 354 -17.35 -11.50 12.97
N SER A 355 -16.19 -10.91 12.67
CA SER A 355 -15.59 -10.93 11.33
C SER A 355 -14.21 -11.60 11.27
N GLY A 356 -13.84 -12.03 10.07
CA GLY A 356 -12.53 -12.59 9.76
C GLY A 356 -11.51 -11.57 9.26
N HIS A 357 -10.69 -11.94 8.28
CA HIS A 357 -9.55 -11.11 7.83
C HIS A 357 -9.97 -9.72 7.39
N MET A 358 -11.17 -9.55 6.85
CA MET A 358 -11.83 -8.27 6.56
C MET A 358 -13.14 -8.21 7.34
N GLY A 359 -13.42 -7.07 7.98
CA GLY A 359 -14.73 -6.79 8.59
C GLY A 359 -15.85 -7.13 7.61
N SER A 360 -16.72 -8.08 7.95
CA SER A 360 -17.73 -8.64 7.05
C SER A 360 -18.94 -7.73 6.87
N SER A 361 -19.02 -6.64 7.63
CA SER A 361 -20.06 -5.62 7.56
C SER A 361 -19.46 -4.20 7.57
N PRO A 362 -19.99 -3.26 6.75
CA PRO A 362 -19.60 -1.86 6.80
C PRO A 362 -19.66 -1.27 8.22
N ARG A 363 -20.67 -1.65 9.02
CA ARG A 363 -20.85 -1.14 10.39
C ARG A 363 -19.70 -1.55 11.32
N ILE A 364 -19.26 -2.81 11.22
CA ILE A 364 -18.13 -3.34 11.99
C ILE A 364 -16.86 -2.60 11.59
N ARG A 365 -16.64 -2.42 10.29
CA ARG A 365 -15.46 -1.72 9.78
C ARG A 365 -15.40 -0.27 10.24
N ILE A 366 -16.53 0.44 10.24
CA ILE A 366 -16.63 1.81 10.74
C ILE A 366 -16.27 1.88 12.23
N ARG A 367 -16.80 0.96 13.06
CA ARG A 367 -16.47 0.91 14.49
C ARG A 367 -14.99 0.64 14.74
N GLU A 368 -14.40 -0.32 14.02
CA GLU A 368 -12.97 -0.61 14.14
C GLU A 368 -12.10 0.61 13.80
N LEU A 369 -12.42 1.33 12.73
CA LEU A 369 -11.70 2.55 12.34
C LEU A 369 -11.91 3.68 13.36
N ALA A 370 -13.11 3.83 13.90
CA ALA A 370 -13.40 4.79 14.95
C ALA A 370 -12.60 4.51 16.23
N ASP A 371 -12.52 3.24 16.67
CA ASP A 371 -11.71 2.83 17.82
C ASP A 371 -10.22 3.14 17.61
N ILE A 372 -9.71 2.90 16.40
CA ILE A 372 -8.32 3.18 16.03
C ILE A 372 -8.03 4.68 16.12
N LEU A 373 -8.88 5.54 15.55
CA LEU A 373 -8.70 6.99 15.63
C LEU A 373 -8.86 7.50 17.06
N ALA A 374 -9.87 7.02 17.79
CA ALA A 374 -10.09 7.38 19.18
C ALA A 374 -8.88 7.03 20.07
N PHE A 375 -8.22 5.91 19.80
CA PHE A 375 -6.98 5.54 20.47
C PHE A 375 -5.86 6.56 20.22
N VAL A 376 -5.67 6.99 18.97
CA VAL A 376 -4.68 8.03 18.62
C VAL A 376 -4.99 9.33 19.36
N TYR A 377 -6.24 9.78 19.34
CA TYR A 377 -6.65 11.01 20.02
C TYR A 377 -6.41 10.94 21.52
N ASN A 378 -6.79 9.84 22.15
CA ASN A 378 -6.62 9.66 23.59
C ASN A 378 -5.15 9.67 24.00
N VAL A 379 -4.31 8.91 23.29
CA VAL A 379 -2.88 8.81 23.59
C VAL A 379 -2.14 10.13 23.38
N LEU A 380 -2.51 10.88 22.34
CA LEU A 380 -1.80 12.12 21.98
C LEU A 380 -2.43 13.38 22.57
N GLY A 381 -3.59 13.26 23.24
CA GLY A 381 -4.34 14.38 23.80
C GLY A 381 -4.90 15.31 22.73
N LEU A 382 -5.35 14.77 21.60
CA LEU A 382 -5.97 15.56 20.53
C LEU A 382 -7.41 15.90 20.86
N GLU A 383 -7.81 17.11 20.50
CA GLU A 383 -9.20 17.58 20.62
C GLU A 383 -9.92 17.36 19.30
N THR A 384 -11.20 16.99 19.36
CA THR A 384 -12.07 16.96 18.19
C THR A 384 -12.54 18.37 17.87
N GLY A 385 -12.52 18.77 16.60
CA GLY A 385 -13.19 19.96 16.11
C GLY A 385 -14.67 19.93 16.49
N LYS A 386 -15.20 21.06 16.96
CA LYS A 386 -16.61 21.23 17.36
C LYS A 386 -17.56 21.23 16.18
#